data_AF-A0A382FPV2-F1
#
_entry.id   AF-A0A382FPV2-F1
#
_cell.length_a   1.000
_cell.length_b   1.000
_cell.length_c   1.000
_cell.angle_alpha   90.00
_cell.angle_beta   90.00
_cell.angle_gamma   90.00
#
_symmetry.space_group_name_H-M   'P 1'
#
loop_
_entity.id
_entity.type
_entity.pdbx_description
1 polymer ?
#
loop_
_entity_poly.entity_id
_entity_poly.type
_entity_poly.pdbx_seq_one_letter_code
_entity_poly.pdbx_strand_id
1 'polypeptide(L)'
;MGKIMKMEDIRLNSRQERFVKLANKEGFTNKITRKDITILQAKYGIKKPYWLMKNLIYRYERGVYKLPSLLSVEEHIMNMVKSYGEH
;
A
#
# COMPACT_ATOMS: atom_id res chain seq x y z
N MET A 1 25.21 -14.20 -1.20
CA MET A 1 23.76 -14.26 -0.96
C MET A 1 23.19 -12.85 -1.08
N GLY A 2 22.26 -12.62 -2.02
CA GLY A 2 21.68 -11.28 -2.23
C GLY A 2 20.77 -10.90 -1.08
N LYS A 3 20.90 -9.67 -0.56
CA LYS A 3 20.03 -9.12 0.49
C LYS A 3 18.57 -9.19 0.02
N ILE A 4 17.73 -9.97 0.70
CA ILE A 4 16.28 -9.96 0.47
C ILE A 4 15.78 -8.59 0.95
N MET A 5 15.44 -7.70 0.03
CA MET A 5 14.84 -6.41 0.36
C MET A 5 13.45 -6.62 0.93
N LYS A 6 13.22 -6.15 2.16
CA LYS A 6 11.89 -6.12 2.74
C LYS A 6 11.16 -4.85 2.30
N MET A 7 9.85 -4.91 2.31
CA MET A 7 9.00 -3.76 1.98
C MET A 7 9.22 -2.58 2.94
N GLU A 8 9.53 -2.88 4.20
CA GLU A 8 9.87 -1.92 5.27
C GLU A 8 11.14 -1.11 4.95
N ASP A 9 12.05 -1.67 4.15
CA ASP A 9 13.30 -0.99 3.77
C ASP A 9 13.10 0.04 2.63
N ILE A 10 11.92 0.07 2.00
CA ILE A 10 11.67 0.91 0.82
C ILE A 10 11.20 2.29 1.26
N ARG A 11 12.09 3.27 1.11
CA ARG A 11 11.75 4.68 1.28
C ARG A 11 10.91 5.17 0.10
N LEU A 12 9.67 5.56 0.39
CA LEU A 12 8.78 6.14 -0.60
C LEU A 12 9.19 7.57 -0.95
N ASN A 13 8.94 7.98 -2.19
CA ASN A 13 8.98 9.38 -2.57
C ASN A 13 7.60 10.05 -2.39
N SER A 14 7.55 11.38 -2.41
CA SER A 14 6.33 12.14 -2.16
C SER A 14 5.15 11.81 -3.09
N ARG A 15 5.39 11.36 -4.33
CA ARG A 15 4.30 10.93 -5.24
C ARG A 15 3.74 9.58 -4.82
N GLN A 16 4.59 8.66 -4.38
CA GLN A 16 4.19 7.34 -3.88
C GLN A 16 3.42 7.49 -2.57
N GLU A 17 3.91 8.33 -1.65
CA GLU A 17 3.20 8.65 -0.41
C GLU A 17 1.81 9.25 -0.67
N ARG A 18 1.69 10.20 -1.61
CA ARG A 18 0.38 10.77 -2.01
C ARG A 18 -0.59 9.69 -2.48
N PHE A 19 -0.12 8.73 -3.27
CA PHE A 19 -0.95 7.60 -3.70
C PHE A 19 -1.42 6.76 -2.50
N VAL A 20 -0.51 6.44 -1.58
CA VAL A 20 -0.85 5.63 -0.40
C VAL A 20 -1.81 6.38 0.53
N LYS A 21 -1.61 7.68 0.78
CA LYS A 21 -2.56 8.51 1.55
C LYS A 21 -3.95 8.52 0.92
N LEU A 22 -4.03 8.62 -0.41
CA LEU A 22 -5.29 8.56 -1.14
C LEU A 22 -5.96 7.19 -0.97
N ALA A 23 -5.21 6.11 -1.12
CA ALA A 23 -5.73 4.76 -0.95
C ALA A 23 -6.25 4.53 0.49
N ASN A 24 -5.49 4.97 1.50
CA ASN A 24 -5.89 4.91 2.91
C ASN A 24 -7.17 5.71 3.17
N LYS A 25 -7.31 6.90 2.57
CA LYS A 25 -8.53 7.73 2.66
C LYS A 25 -9.76 7.02 2.10
N GLU A 26 -9.57 6.12 1.13
CA GLU A 26 -10.62 5.29 0.53
C GLU A 26 -10.79 3.94 1.23
N GLY A 27 -10.13 3.73 2.37
CA GLY A 27 -10.26 2.54 3.22
C GLY A 27 -9.26 1.41 2.92
N PHE A 28 -8.35 1.59 1.98
CA PHE A 28 -7.33 0.59 1.68
C PHE A 28 -6.10 0.78 2.58
N THR A 29 -5.89 -0.10 3.56
CA THR A 29 -4.79 0.05 4.54
C THR A 29 -3.65 -0.96 4.34
N ASN A 30 -3.96 -2.20 4.00
CA ASN A 30 -2.97 -3.29 3.92
C ASN A 30 -2.73 -3.77 2.49
N LYS A 31 -3.79 -3.83 1.69
CA LYS A 31 -3.75 -4.33 0.32
C LYS A 31 -4.73 -3.59 -0.57
N ILE A 32 -4.42 -3.58 -1.86
CA ILE A 32 -5.26 -2.98 -2.89
C ILE A 32 -5.23 -3.85 -4.15
N THR A 33 -6.38 -4.01 -4.80
CA THR A 33 -6.45 -4.78 -6.05
C THR A 33 -6.17 -3.90 -7.26
N ARG A 34 -5.82 -4.53 -8.39
CA ARG A 34 -5.72 -3.85 -9.69
C ARG A 34 -7.02 -3.15 -10.07
N LYS A 35 -8.17 -3.73 -9.74
CA LYS A 35 -9.50 -3.16 -10.02
C LYS A 35 -9.70 -1.88 -9.22
N ASP A 36 -9.39 -1.90 -7.92
CA ASP A 36 -9.48 -0.73 -7.04
C ASP A 36 -8.57 0.39 -7.51
N ILE A 37 -7.33 0.08 -7.90
CA ILE A 37 -6.41 1.05 -8.50
C ILE A 37 -7.07 1.71 -9.72
N THR A 38 -7.66 0.93 -10.64
CA THR A 38 -8.33 1.49 -11.82
C THR A 38 -9.52 2.37 -11.45
N ILE A 39 -10.29 2.03 -10.42
CA ILE A 39 -11.38 2.87 -9.90
C ILE A 39 -10.82 4.19 -9.35
N LEU A 40 -9.76 4.15 -8.53
CA LEU A 40 -9.11 5.35 -8.00
C LEU A 40 -8.55 6.23 -9.12
N GLN A 41 -8.00 5.63 -10.17
CA GLN A 41 -7.53 6.37 -11.35
C GLN A 41 -8.67 7.13 -12.04
N ALA A 42 -9.82 6.48 -12.25
CA ALA A 42 -10.97 7.11 -12.88
C ALA A 42 -11.58 8.21 -11.98
N LYS A 43 -11.68 7.95 -10.66
CA LYS A 43 -12.29 8.86 -9.68
C LYS A 43 -11.46 10.12 -9.44
N TYR A 44 -10.13 9.98 -9.38
CA TYR A 44 -9.22 11.05 -8.96
C TYR A 44 -8.28 11.57 -10.06
N GLY A 45 -8.37 11.02 -11.28
CA GLY A 45 -7.49 11.41 -12.39
C GLY A 45 -6.01 11.10 -12.16
N ILE A 46 -5.70 10.14 -11.28
CA ILE A 46 -4.31 9.82 -10.93
C ILE A 46 -3.64 8.89 -11.94
N LYS A 47 -2.32 9.04 -12.08
CA LYS A 47 -1.49 8.09 -12.85
C LYS A 47 -1.39 6.75 -12.13
N LYS A 48 -1.29 5.68 -12.92
CA LYS A 48 -1.18 4.32 -12.44
C LYS A 48 0.11 4.14 -11.60
N PRO A 49 0.05 3.53 -10.41
CA PRO A 49 1.22 3.34 -9.55
C PRO A 49 2.08 2.17 -10.06
N TYR A 50 2.83 2.38 -11.15
CA TYR A 50 3.70 1.32 -11.71
C TYR A 50 4.75 0.80 -10.72
N TRP A 51 5.24 1.66 -9.83
CA TRP A 51 6.18 1.28 -8.76
C TRP A 51 5.61 0.18 -7.85
N LEU A 52 4.31 0.27 -7.54
CA LEU A 52 3.60 -0.70 -6.71
C LEU A 52 3.34 -1.99 -7.50
N MET A 53 2.94 -1.85 -8.76
CA MET A 53 2.47 -3.00 -9.55
C MET A 53 3.57 -3.85 -10.18
N LYS A 54 4.71 -3.23 -10.52
CA LYS A 54 5.84 -3.91 -11.18
C LYS A 54 6.84 -4.50 -10.20
N ASN A 55 6.98 -3.94 -9.00
CA ASN A 55 7.91 -4.44 -8.02
C ASN A 55 7.32 -5.65 -7.27
N LEU A 56 8.02 -6.79 -7.33
CA LEU A 56 7.60 -8.06 -6.73
C LEU A 56 7.49 -7.98 -5.20
N ILE A 57 8.22 -7.08 -4.55
CA ILE A 57 8.17 -6.89 -3.09
C ILE A 57 6.76 -6.51 -2.64
N TYR A 58 6.04 -5.71 -3.45
CA TYR A 58 4.66 -5.32 -3.19
C TYR A 58 3.64 -6.32 -3.70
N ARG A 59 4.03 -7.39 -4.41
CA ARG A 59 3.06 -8.37 -4.89
C ARG A 59 2.59 -9.23 -3.71
N TYR A 60 1.27 -9.27 -3.50
CA TYR A 60 0.65 -10.22 -2.58
C TYR A 60 0.20 -11.46 -3.35
N GLU A 61 -0.64 -11.25 -4.36
CA GLU A 61 -1.17 -12.29 -5.25
C GLU A 61 -1.36 -11.73 -6.67
N ARG A 62 -1.88 -12.54 -7.60
CA ARG A 62 -2.16 -12.10 -8.96
C ARG A 62 -3.18 -10.96 -8.96
N GLY A 63 -2.70 -9.73 -9.18
CA GLY A 63 -3.54 -8.54 -9.23
C GLY A 63 -3.87 -7.94 -7.85
N VAL A 64 -3.21 -8.39 -6.79
CA VAL A 64 -3.35 -7.86 -5.43
C VAL A 64 -1.96 -7.41 -4.94
N TYR A 65 -1.90 -6.19 -4.43
CA TYR A 65 -0.65 -5.54 -4.02
C TYR A 65 -0.70 -5.12 -2.56
N LYS A 66 0.40 -5.32 -1.84
CA LYS A 66 0.63 -4.84 -0.48
C LYS A 66 0.78 -3.31 -0.52
N LEU A 67 0.01 -2.59 0.28
CA LEU A 67 0.16 -1.15 0.47
C LEU A 67 1.17 -0.87 1.58
N PRO A 68 2.22 -0.08 1.34
CA PRO A 68 3.15 0.31 2.41
C PRO A 68 2.42 1.17 3.44
N SER A 69 2.66 0.87 4.72
CA SER A 69 2.17 1.71 5.80
C SER A 69 2.94 3.03 5.79
N LEU A 70 2.22 4.15 5.86
CA LEU A 70 2.81 5.47 6.10
C LEU A 70 2.88 5.81 7.59
N LEU A 71 2.29 4.95 8.41
CA LEU A 71 2.25 5.12 9.84
C LEU A 71 3.62 4.77 10.44
N SER A 72 3.94 5.40 11.57
CA SER A 72 5.03 4.93 12.43
C SER A 72 4.82 3.44 12.76
N VAL A 73 5.90 2.73 13.09
CA VAL A 73 5.82 1.33 13.54
C VAL A 73 4.82 1.18 14.68
N GLU A 74 4.80 2.14 15.61
CA GLU A 74 3.88 2.19 16.75
C GLU A 74 2.42 2.31 16.31
N GLU A 75 2.12 3.28 15.43
CA GLU A 75 0.78 3.49 14.87
C GLU A 75 0.31 2.29 14.03
N HIS A 76 1.23 1.61 13.34
CA HIS A 76 0.93 0.41 12.58
C HIS A 76 0.52 -0.75 13.50
N ILE A 77 1.26 -0.97 14.60
CA ILE A 77 0.93 -1.98 15.62
C ILE A 77 -0.44 -1.66 16.25
N MET A 78 -0.67 -0.40 16.62
CA MET A 78 -1.94 0.02 17.22
C MET A 78 -3.14 -0.25 16.30
N ASN A 79 -3.01 0.04 14.99
CA ASN A 79 -4.08 -0.22 14.03
C ASN A 79 -4.30 -1.71 13.77
N MET A 80 -3.24 -2.51 13.72
CA MET A 80 -3.35 -3.97 13.66
C MET A 80 -4.12 -4.50 14.86
N VAL A 81 -3.69 -4.16 16.08
CA VAL A 81 -4.33 -4.60 17.34
C VAL A 81 -5.81 -4.17 17.39
N LYS A 82 -6.13 -2.93 17.01
CA LYS A 82 -7.52 -2.45 16.94
C LYS A 82 -8.38 -3.29 15.98
N SER A 83 -7.85 -3.66 14.82
CA SER A 83 -8.58 -4.49 13.84
C SER A 83 -8.90 -5.90 14.35
N TYR A 84 -8.16 -6.42 15.33
CA TYR A 84 -8.44 -7.70 15.98
C TYR A 84 -9.38 -7.58 17.19
N GLY A 85 -9.57 -6.37 17.73
CA GLY A 85 -10.41 -6.11 18.91
C GLY A 85 -11.87 -5.74 18.59
N GLU A 86 -12.22 -5.56 17.32
CA GLU A 86 -13.60 -5.27 16.86
C GLU A 86 -14.39 -6.56 16.51
N HIS A 87 -14.25 -7.61 17.34
CA HIS A 87 -15.03 -8.85 17.25
C HIS A 87 -15.82 -9.11 18.54
#